data_AF-A0A520B761-F1
#
_entry.id   AF-A0A520B761-F1
#
_cell.length_a   1.000
_cell.length_b   1.000
_cell.length_c   1.000
_cell.angle_alpha   90.00
_cell.angle_beta   90.00
_cell.angle_gamma   90.00
#
_symmetry.space_group_name_H-M   'P 1'
#
loop_
_entity.id
_entity.type
_entity.pdbx_description
1 polymer ?
#
loop_
_entity_poly.entity_id
_entity_poly.type
_entity_poly.pdbx_seq_one_letter_code
_entity_poly.pdbx_strand_id
1 'polypeptide(L)'
;MNFPEDFLHYVWQFRSFDNNDLQISAGESLKIIHQGFLNKNSGPDFSNAKIQIGETLWAGNVEIHLKSSDWLKHNHQNDSSYENVILHLVYENDIDVKRIDGSVLPVLELKNRISNDLILKYEHLFLNLTDFPCIAQINTVDKLIIDSFLSRTLIERFEQKTEDVIKTLNELNGNWDETFYRFIARNFEFKVSLP
;
A
#
# COMPACT_ATOMS: atom_id res chain seq x y z
N MET A 1 6.70 -7.61 -20.98
CA MET A 1 6.57 -6.85 -19.72
C MET A 1 6.51 -7.88 -18.62
N ASN A 2 7.42 -7.80 -17.64
CA ASN A 2 7.44 -8.72 -16.51
C ASN A 2 7.66 -7.89 -15.24
N PHE A 3 6.58 -7.49 -14.60
CA PHE A 3 6.61 -6.85 -13.28
C PHE A 3 6.16 -7.87 -12.22
N PRO A 4 6.62 -7.76 -10.96
CA PRO A 4 6.20 -8.64 -9.88
C PRO A 4 4.76 -8.34 -9.42
N GLU A 5 4.16 -9.27 -8.66
CA GLU A 5 2.82 -9.12 -8.08
C GLU A 5 2.69 -7.91 -7.15
N ASP A 6 3.78 -7.49 -6.50
CA ASP A 6 3.85 -6.25 -5.71
C ASP A 6 3.37 -5.02 -6.49
N PHE A 7 3.55 -4.97 -7.82
CA PHE A 7 3.00 -3.90 -8.64
C PHE A 7 1.47 -3.94 -8.67
N LEU A 8 0.88 -5.13 -8.81
CA LEU A 8 -0.56 -5.30 -8.78
C LEU A 8 -1.13 -4.97 -7.39
N HIS A 9 -0.40 -5.27 -6.32
CA HIS A 9 -0.79 -4.88 -4.95
C HIS A 9 -0.90 -3.35 -4.85
N TYR A 10 0.10 -2.63 -5.37
CA TYR A 10 0.07 -1.17 -5.45
C TYR A 10 -1.12 -0.68 -6.29
N VAL A 11 -1.30 -1.24 -7.49
CA VAL A 11 -2.38 -0.86 -8.41
C VAL A 11 -3.75 -1.05 -7.76
N TRP A 12 -3.97 -2.16 -7.06
CA TRP A 12 -5.20 -2.42 -6.32
C TRP A 12 -5.38 -1.48 -5.11
N GLN A 13 -4.36 -1.38 -4.26
CA GLN A 13 -4.42 -0.61 -3.02
C GLN A 13 -4.80 0.86 -3.25
N PHE A 14 -4.22 1.46 -4.28
CA PHE A 14 -4.44 2.87 -4.65
C PHE A 14 -5.47 3.07 -5.77
N ARG A 15 -6.07 1.98 -6.26
CA ARG A 15 -7.01 1.96 -7.39
C ARG A 15 -6.46 2.64 -8.65
N SER A 16 -5.16 2.46 -8.92
CA SER A 16 -4.41 3.08 -10.01
C SER A 16 -4.63 2.37 -11.36
N PHE A 17 -5.89 2.22 -11.76
CA PHE A 17 -6.33 1.60 -13.01
C PHE A 17 -7.67 2.22 -13.46
N ASP A 18 -8.14 1.88 -14.65
CA ASP A 18 -9.45 2.32 -15.13
C ASP A 18 -10.57 1.59 -14.37
N ASN A 19 -11.20 2.34 -13.46
CA ASN A 19 -12.29 1.89 -12.59
C ASN A 19 -13.67 2.00 -13.28
N ASN A 20 -13.75 2.45 -14.53
CA ASN A 20 -15.02 2.55 -15.24
C ASN A 20 -15.51 1.18 -15.70
N ASP A 21 -16.81 0.94 -15.53
CA ASP A 21 -17.51 -0.26 -16.02
C ASP A 21 -16.74 -1.56 -15.71
N LEU A 22 -16.30 -1.72 -14.45
CA LEU A 22 -15.64 -2.94 -14.01
C LEU A 22 -16.63 -4.09 -14.13
N GLN A 23 -16.12 -5.21 -14.63
CA GLN A 23 -16.84 -6.47 -14.76
C GLN A 23 -15.90 -7.60 -14.37
N ILE A 24 -16.47 -8.65 -13.79
CA ILE A 24 -15.73 -9.91 -13.62
C ILE A 24 -15.65 -10.66 -14.95
N SER A 25 -14.79 -11.67 -15.03
CA SER A 25 -14.62 -12.54 -16.21
C SER A 25 -15.93 -13.17 -16.70
N ALA A 26 -16.88 -13.42 -15.79
CA ALA A 26 -18.22 -13.94 -16.11
C ALA A 26 -19.20 -12.89 -16.69
N GLY A 27 -18.78 -11.61 -16.79
CA GLY A 27 -19.57 -10.51 -17.36
C GLY A 27 -20.46 -9.75 -16.37
N GLU A 28 -20.52 -10.15 -15.11
CA GLU A 28 -21.28 -9.41 -14.08
C GLU A 28 -20.60 -8.10 -13.71
N SER A 29 -21.37 -7.04 -13.49
CA SER A 29 -20.84 -5.74 -13.06
C SER A 29 -20.19 -5.83 -11.69
N LEU A 30 -19.02 -5.20 -11.54
CA LEU A 30 -18.27 -5.14 -10.30
C LEU A 30 -18.15 -3.69 -9.82
N LYS A 31 -18.34 -3.46 -8.52
CA LYS A 31 -18.06 -2.17 -7.87
C LYS A 31 -17.25 -2.37 -6.61
N ILE A 32 -16.14 -1.65 -6.50
CA ILE A 32 -15.25 -1.72 -5.34
C ILE A 32 -15.72 -0.69 -4.31
N ILE A 33 -16.41 -1.15 -3.27
CA ILE A 33 -16.83 -0.29 -2.15
C ILE A 33 -15.63 -0.01 -1.25
N HIS A 34 -14.90 -1.07 -0.88
CA HIS A 34 -13.67 -1.01 -0.09
C HIS A 34 -12.68 -2.07 -0.60
N GLN A 35 -11.44 -1.69 -0.91
CA GLN A 35 -10.42 -2.59 -1.47
C GLN A 35 -9.85 -3.58 -0.45
N GLY A 36 -10.12 -3.35 0.84
CA GLY A 36 -9.56 -4.12 1.95
C GLY A 36 -8.27 -3.50 2.50
N PHE A 37 -7.66 -4.22 3.44
CA PHE A 37 -6.38 -3.88 4.05
C PHE A 37 -5.32 -4.87 3.60
N LEU A 38 -4.18 -4.35 3.13
CA LEU A 38 -3.03 -5.17 2.76
C LEU A 38 -2.61 -6.05 3.94
N ASN A 39 -2.62 -7.35 3.72
CA ASN A 39 -2.11 -8.35 4.64
C ASN A 39 -0.59 -8.45 4.47
N LYS A 40 0.13 -8.51 5.60
CA LYS A 40 1.60 -8.71 5.61
C LYS A 40 2.01 -10.07 6.15
N ASN A 41 1.02 -10.89 6.50
CA ASN A 41 1.19 -12.22 7.05
C ASN A 41 0.78 -13.25 5.99
N SER A 42 0.80 -14.52 6.36
CA SER A 42 0.26 -15.61 5.53
C SER A 42 -1.22 -15.46 5.21
N GLY A 43 -1.65 -16.09 4.13
CA GLY A 43 -3.03 -16.07 3.65
C GLY A 43 -3.24 -14.99 2.58
N PRO A 44 -4.49 -14.62 2.30
CA PRO A 44 -4.77 -13.77 1.16
C PRO A 44 -4.17 -12.36 1.25
N ASP A 45 -3.88 -11.76 0.10
CA ASP A 45 -3.17 -10.48 0.00
C ASP A 45 -3.90 -9.31 0.66
N PHE A 46 -5.22 -9.25 0.56
CA PHE A 46 -6.04 -8.21 1.17
C PHE A 46 -7.18 -8.79 1.98
N SER A 47 -7.37 -8.26 3.19
CA SER A 47 -8.44 -8.65 4.10
C SER A 47 -9.55 -7.60 4.19
N ASN A 48 -10.78 -8.02 4.52
CA ASN A 48 -11.92 -7.13 4.76
C ASN A 48 -12.24 -6.18 3.59
N ALA A 49 -12.12 -6.67 2.37
CA ALA A 49 -12.66 -6.01 1.19
C ALA A 49 -14.19 -6.04 1.20
N LYS A 50 -14.80 -5.04 0.58
CA LYS A 50 -16.25 -4.96 0.32
C LYS A 50 -16.46 -4.69 -1.16
N ILE A 51 -16.98 -5.66 -1.88
CA ILE A 51 -17.10 -5.62 -3.35
C ILE A 51 -18.53 -6.00 -3.70
N GLN A 52 -19.19 -5.18 -4.51
CA GLN A 52 -20.49 -5.51 -5.07
C GLN A 52 -20.28 -6.21 -6.42
N ILE A 53 -20.85 -7.39 -6.60
CA ILE A 53 -20.85 -8.16 -7.85
C ILE A 53 -22.31 -8.41 -8.22
N GLY A 54 -22.74 -7.89 -9.36
CA GLY A 54 -24.16 -7.79 -9.72
C GLY A 54 -24.94 -7.02 -8.65
N GLU A 55 -25.97 -7.66 -8.07
CA GLU A 55 -26.79 -7.10 -7.00
C GLU A 55 -26.27 -7.45 -5.59
N THR A 56 -25.27 -8.33 -5.48
CA THR A 56 -24.82 -8.88 -4.20
C THR A 56 -23.60 -8.11 -3.67
N LEU A 57 -23.68 -7.64 -2.42
CA LEU A 57 -22.53 -7.07 -1.71
C LEU A 57 -21.79 -8.16 -0.93
N TRP A 58 -20.55 -8.42 -1.33
CA TRP A 58 -19.65 -9.38 -0.70
C TRP A 58 -18.71 -8.69 0.29
N ALA A 59 -18.41 -9.36 1.39
CA ALA A 59 -17.36 -9.00 2.34
C ALA A 59 -16.42 -10.19 2.54
N GLY A 60 -15.12 -9.97 2.36
CA GLY A 60 -14.14 -11.05 2.41
C GLY A 60 -12.75 -10.60 1.96
N ASN A 61 -11.99 -11.53 1.41
CA ASN A 61 -10.60 -11.31 1.03
C ASN A 61 -10.43 -11.13 -0.48
N VAL A 62 -9.34 -10.49 -0.89
CA VAL A 62 -8.91 -10.39 -2.29
C VAL A 62 -7.54 -11.03 -2.40
N GLU A 63 -7.39 -11.87 -3.41
CA GLU A 63 -6.13 -12.48 -3.79
C GLU A 63 -5.65 -11.90 -5.11
N ILE A 64 -4.34 -11.70 -5.25
CA ILE A 64 -3.73 -11.07 -6.41
C ILE A 64 -2.69 -12.00 -7.02
N HIS A 65 -2.76 -12.20 -8.33
CA HIS A 65 -1.72 -12.92 -9.06
C HIS A 65 -1.43 -12.30 -10.43
N LEU A 66 -0.31 -12.65 -11.05
CA LEU A 66 -0.10 -12.27 -12.45
C LEU A 66 -1.08 -12.99 -13.38
N LYS A 67 -1.28 -14.31 -13.18
CA LYS A 67 -2.19 -15.13 -13.97
C LYS A 67 -3.21 -15.83 -13.11
N SER A 68 -4.41 -16.07 -13.62
CA SER A 68 -5.39 -16.87 -12.88
C SER A 68 -4.90 -18.30 -12.64
N SER A 69 -4.10 -18.87 -13.54
CA SER A 69 -3.46 -20.19 -13.35
C SER A 69 -2.50 -20.27 -12.16
N ASP A 70 -2.01 -19.14 -11.65
CA ASP A 70 -1.12 -19.13 -10.48
C ASP A 70 -1.87 -19.57 -9.21
N TRP A 71 -3.19 -19.41 -9.16
CA TRP A 71 -4.03 -19.99 -8.10
C TRP A 71 -3.78 -21.48 -7.88
N LEU A 72 -3.67 -22.23 -8.99
CA LEU A 72 -3.40 -23.67 -8.96
C LEU A 72 -1.94 -23.98 -8.64
N LYS A 73 -1.01 -23.16 -9.11
CA LYS A 73 0.43 -23.33 -8.85
C LYS A 73 0.77 -23.14 -7.38
N HIS A 74 0.10 -22.19 -6.72
CA HIS A 74 0.23 -21.95 -5.28
C HIS A 74 -0.64 -22.87 -4.42
N ASN A 75 -1.39 -23.78 -5.05
CA ASN A 75 -2.21 -24.80 -4.39
C ASN A 75 -3.36 -24.21 -3.52
N HIS A 76 -3.82 -23.00 -3.82
CA HIS A 76 -4.89 -22.32 -3.09
C HIS A 76 -6.24 -23.02 -3.22
N GLN A 77 -6.46 -23.77 -4.30
CA GLN A 77 -7.63 -24.62 -4.50
C GLN A 77 -7.78 -25.72 -3.45
N ASN A 78 -6.74 -25.99 -2.66
CA ASN A 78 -6.74 -27.01 -1.61
C ASN A 78 -6.48 -26.42 -0.21
N ASP A 79 -6.44 -25.09 -0.07
CA ASP A 79 -6.15 -24.39 1.19
C ASP A 79 -7.39 -23.64 1.68
N SER A 80 -7.91 -24.05 2.84
CA SER A 80 -9.10 -23.47 3.45
C SER A 80 -8.93 -21.99 3.82
N SER A 81 -7.70 -21.51 3.95
CA SER A 81 -7.40 -20.09 4.21
C SER A 81 -7.89 -19.17 3.09
N TYR A 82 -8.08 -19.72 1.88
CA TYR A 82 -8.49 -19.00 0.67
C TYR A 82 -9.97 -19.14 0.33
N GLU A 83 -10.76 -19.89 1.12
CA GLU A 83 -12.22 -20.03 0.87
C GLU A 83 -12.97 -18.70 0.99
N ASN A 84 -12.48 -17.80 1.84
CA ASN A 84 -13.05 -16.46 2.04
C ASN A 84 -12.60 -15.43 0.98
N VAL A 85 -11.88 -15.86 -0.06
CA VAL A 85 -11.53 -14.99 -1.19
C VAL A 85 -12.78 -14.74 -2.03
N ILE A 86 -13.22 -13.49 -2.06
CA ILE A 86 -14.42 -13.03 -2.77
C ILE A 86 -14.09 -12.52 -4.17
N LEU A 87 -12.82 -12.20 -4.44
CA LEU A 87 -12.35 -11.74 -5.74
C LEU A 87 -10.89 -12.18 -5.93
N HIS A 88 -10.59 -12.74 -7.10
CA HIS A 88 -9.24 -12.95 -7.57
C HIS A 88 -8.91 -11.87 -8.59
N LEU A 89 -8.00 -10.96 -8.25
CA LEU A 89 -7.54 -9.94 -9.18
C LEU A 89 -6.30 -10.45 -9.90
N VAL A 90 -6.30 -10.37 -11.22
CA VAL A 90 -5.20 -10.85 -12.04
C VAL A 90 -4.77 -9.84 -13.07
N TYR A 91 -3.50 -9.88 -13.48
CA TYR A 91 -3.12 -9.15 -14.68
C TYR A 91 -3.75 -9.79 -15.92
N GLU A 92 -3.64 -11.11 -16.09
CA GLU A 92 -4.18 -11.87 -17.21
C GLU A 92 -5.03 -13.04 -16.71
N ASN A 93 -6.26 -13.17 -17.21
CA ASN A 93 -7.12 -14.31 -16.90
C ASN A 93 -6.93 -15.40 -17.97
N ASP A 94 -6.14 -16.44 -17.67
CA ASP A 94 -5.78 -17.49 -18.63
C ASP A 94 -6.57 -18.79 -18.47
N ILE A 95 -7.09 -19.07 -17.27
CA ILE A 95 -7.97 -20.21 -16.98
C ILE A 95 -9.11 -19.82 -16.03
N ASP A 96 -10.19 -20.61 -16.04
CA ASP A 96 -11.22 -20.53 -15.01
C ASP A 96 -10.76 -21.26 -13.74
N VAL A 97 -10.76 -20.54 -12.62
CA VAL A 97 -10.40 -21.05 -11.30
C VAL A 97 -11.65 -21.36 -10.47
N LYS A 98 -11.58 -22.46 -9.71
CA LYS A 98 -12.66 -22.91 -8.84
C LYS A 98 -12.21 -22.96 -7.39
N ARG A 99 -13.15 -22.72 -6.49
CA ARG A 99 -12.98 -22.92 -5.05
C ARG A 99 -13.11 -24.41 -4.70
N ILE A 100 -12.81 -24.75 -3.44
CA ILE A 100 -12.95 -26.10 -2.87
C ILE A 100 -14.38 -26.63 -3.05
N ASP A 101 -15.39 -25.78 -2.88
CA ASP A 101 -16.80 -26.14 -3.05
C ASP A 101 -17.24 -26.32 -4.52
N GLY A 102 -16.33 -26.13 -5.47
CA GLY A 102 -16.57 -26.25 -6.91
C GLY A 102 -17.19 -25.02 -7.57
N SER A 103 -17.51 -23.96 -6.80
CA SER A 103 -17.96 -22.69 -7.35
C SER A 103 -16.83 -21.99 -8.12
N VAL A 104 -17.19 -21.23 -9.15
CA VAL A 104 -16.25 -20.41 -9.91
C VAL A 104 -15.87 -19.20 -9.06
N LEU A 105 -14.58 -18.97 -8.89
CA LEU A 105 -14.08 -17.81 -8.16
C LEU A 105 -14.21 -16.57 -9.07
N PRO A 106 -14.86 -15.47 -8.63
CA PRO A 106 -14.94 -14.27 -9.44
C PRO A 106 -13.55 -13.69 -9.73
N VAL A 107 -13.25 -13.41 -11.01
CA VAL A 107 -11.96 -12.87 -11.44
C VAL A 107 -12.11 -11.47 -12.02
N LEU A 108 -11.26 -10.52 -11.62
CA LEU A 108 -11.11 -9.22 -12.25
C LEU A 108 -9.76 -9.14 -12.98
N GLU A 109 -9.80 -8.94 -14.31
CA GLU A 109 -8.60 -8.81 -15.15
C GLU A 109 -8.18 -7.35 -15.33
N LEU A 110 -6.89 -7.06 -15.18
CA LEU A 110 -6.32 -5.70 -15.28
C LEU A 110 -5.51 -5.41 -16.56
N LYS A 111 -5.24 -6.39 -17.43
CA LYS A 111 -4.34 -6.27 -18.61
C LYS A 111 -4.53 -5.00 -19.43
N ASN A 112 -5.77 -4.59 -19.65
CA ASN A 112 -6.14 -3.43 -20.47
C ASN A 112 -6.68 -2.25 -19.65
N ARG A 113 -6.52 -2.28 -18.32
CA ARG A 113 -7.03 -1.25 -17.39
C ARG A 113 -5.91 -0.45 -16.74
N ILE A 114 -4.66 -0.87 -16.86
CA ILE A 114 -3.50 -0.15 -16.33
C ILE A 114 -2.90 0.71 -17.44
N SER A 115 -2.65 2.00 -17.18
CA SER A 115 -2.02 2.86 -18.17
C SER A 115 -0.56 2.47 -18.42
N ASN A 116 -0.14 2.50 -19.68
CA ASN A 116 1.26 2.23 -20.05
C ASN A 116 2.24 3.19 -19.34
N ASP A 117 1.84 4.44 -19.13
CA ASP A 117 2.65 5.42 -18.39
C ASP A 117 2.92 4.97 -16.95
N LEU A 118 1.95 4.34 -16.29
CA LEU A 118 2.12 3.85 -14.92
C LEU A 118 3.07 2.65 -14.89
N ILE A 119 2.93 1.73 -15.84
CA ILE A 119 3.81 0.56 -15.97
C ILE A 119 5.25 1.03 -16.20
N LEU A 120 5.47 1.95 -17.14
CA LEU A 120 6.80 2.50 -17.43
C LEU A 120 7.41 3.25 -16.24
N LYS A 121 6.60 4.03 -15.50
CA LYS A 121 7.05 4.69 -14.27
C LYS A 121 7.48 3.68 -13.22
N TYR A 122 6.71 2.60 -13.03
CA TYR A 122 7.05 1.56 -12.07
C TYR A 122 8.34 0.85 -12.47
N GLU A 123 8.50 0.43 -13.73
CA GLU A 123 9.73 -0.19 -14.22
C GLU A 123 10.94 0.74 -14.02
N HIS A 124 10.80 2.03 -14.30
CA HIS A 124 11.86 3.00 -14.07
C HIS A 124 12.20 3.16 -12.58
N LEU A 125 11.22 3.20 -11.68
CA LEU A 125 11.46 3.30 -10.23
C LEU A 125 12.14 2.04 -9.68
N PHE A 126 11.68 0.86 -10.11
CA PHE A 126 12.20 -0.43 -9.65
C PHE A 126 13.64 -0.67 -10.14
N LEU A 127 13.93 -0.32 -11.40
CA LEU A 127 15.28 -0.49 -11.97
C LEU A 127 16.28 0.57 -11.45
N ASN A 128 15.80 1.71 -10.96
CA ASN A 128 16.62 2.80 -10.42
C ASN A 128 16.42 2.96 -8.90
N LEU A 129 16.55 1.87 -8.15
CA LEU A 129 16.56 1.89 -6.68
C LEU A 129 17.75 2.72 -6.15
N THR A 130 17.57 4.03 -6.09
CA THR A 130 18.42 4.96 -5.33
C THR A 130 17.92 5.06 -3.89
N ASP A 131 18.77 5.52 -2.95
CA ASP A 131 18.41 5.70 -1.54
C ASP A 131 17.13 6.53 -1.31
N PHE A 132 16.76 7.40 -2.27
CA PHE A 132 15.54 8.21 -2.23
C PHE A 132 14.80 8.20 -3.58
N PRO A 133 13.59 7.63 -3.68
CA PRO A 133 12.85 7.50 -4.95
C PRO A 133 12.59 8.81 -5.72
N CYS A 134 12.51 9.93 -5.00
CA CYS A 134 12.26 11.25 -5.59
C CYS A 134 13.52 12.06 -5.90
N ILE A 135 14.73 11.51 -5.67
CA ILE A 135 15.98 12.28 -5.81
C ILE A 135 16.18 12.82 -7.23
N ALA A 136 15.77 12.06 -8.25
CA ALA A 136 15.84 12.50 -9.64
C ALA A 136 14.85 13.64 -9.96
N GLN A 137 13.77 13.76 -9.18
CA GLN A 137 12.70 14.74 -9.40
C GLN A 137 12.96 16.06 -8.70
N ILE A 138 13.82 16.13 -7.68
CA ILE A 138 14.03 17.39 -6.93
C ILE A 138 14.52 18.53 -7.84
N ASN A 139 15.29 18.19 -8.88
CA ASN A 139 15.81 19.15 -9.83
C ASN A 139 14.74 19.74 -10.78
N THR A 140 13.53 19.17 -10.81
CA THR A 140 12.40 19.72 -11.59
C THR A 140 11.60 20.76 -10.82
N VAL A 141 11.84 20.90 -9.51
CA VAL A 141 11.19 21.89 -8.66
C VAL A 141 12.02 23.17 -8.66
N ASP A 142 11.35 24.32 -8.78
CA ASP A 142 12.02 25.63 -8.74
C ASP A 142 12.80 25.81 -7.44
N LYS A 143 14.04 26.29 -7.55
CA LYS A 143 14.93 26.50 -6.41
C LYS A 143 14.32 27.41 -5.33
N LEU A 144 13.56 28.43 -5.73
CA LEU A 144 12.90 29.34 -4.79
C LEU A 144 11.85 28.62 -3.94
N ILE A 145 11.15 27.65 -4.53
CA ILE A 145 10.19 26.81 -3.78
C ILE A 145 10.95 25.97 -2.76
N ILE A 146 12.04 25.30 -3.17
CA ILE A 146 12.87 24.49 -2.27
C ILE A 146 13.42 25.33 -1.11
N ASP A 147 14.04 26.47 -1.40
CA ASP A 147 14.67 27.33 -0.39
C ASP A 147 13.63 27.90 0.59
N SER A 148 12.46 28.31 0.09
CA SER A 148 11.37 28.81 0.94
C SER A 148 10.77 27.73 1.85
N PHE A 149 10.59 26.51 1.31
CA PHE A 149 10.09 25.37 2.07
C PHE A 149 11.06 24.98 3.18
N LEU A 150 12.35 24.82 2.85
CA LEU A 150 13.38 24.47 3.83
C LEU A 150 13.49 25.53 4.94
N SER A 151 13.45 26.80 4.58
CA SER A 151 13.48 27.91 5.55
C SER A 151 12.30 27.84 6.52
N ARG A 152 11.08 27.63 6.00
CA ARG A 152 9.88 27.51 6.81
C ARG A 152 9.92 26.27 7.71
N THR A 153 10.25 25.10 7.17
CA THR A 153 10.33 23.84 7.93
C THR A 153 11.39 23.91 9.04
N LEU A 154 12.51 24.61 8.81
CA LEU A 154 13.53 24.83 9.83
C LEU A 154 12.97 25.62 11.01
N ILE A 155 12.21 26.70 10.74
CA ILE A 155 11.56 27.52 11.78
C ILE A 155 10.53 26.69 12.54
N GLU A 156 9.63 26.01 11.84
CA GLU A 156 8.59 25.17 12.46
C GLU A 156 9.21 24.09 13.38
N ARG A 157 10.30 23.45 12.92
CA ARG A 157 11.03 22.46 13.74
C ARG A 157 11.71 23.09 14.95
N PHE A 158 12.20 24.33 14.83
CA PHE A 158 12.82 25.05 15.93
C PHE A 158 11.77 25.45 16.99
N GLU A 159 10.60 25.93 16.55
CA GLU A 159 9.48 26.24 17.41
C GLU A 159 9.00 25.01 18.18
N GLN A 160 8.77 23.89 17.51
CA GLN A 160 8.38 22.62 18.14
C GLN A 160 9.40 22.19 19.21
N LYS A 161 10.71 22.20 18.87
CA LYS A 161 11.76 21.86 19.84
C LYS A 161 11.80 22.80 21.04
N THR A 162 11.55 24.09 20.81
CA THR A 162 11.55 25.09 21.88
C THR A 162 10.34 24.91 22.79
N GLU A 163 9.17 24.64 22.22
CA GLU A 163 7.95 24.36 22.97
C GLU A 163 8.12 23.15 23.90
N ASP A 164 8.71 22.06 23.41
CA ASP A 164 9.01 20.88 24.22
C ASP A 164 9.92 21.22 25.43
N VAL A 165 10.94 22.05 25.22
CA VAL A 165 11.86 22.50 26.28
C VAL A 165 11.12 23.34 27.32
N ILE A 166 10.35 24.34 26.87
CA ILE A 166 9.58 25.23 27.76
C ILE A 166 8.55 24.44 28.56
N LYS A 167 7.85 23.50 27.92
CA LYS A 167 6.89 22.62 28.58
C LYS A 167 7.56 21.79 29.68
N THR A 168 8.68 21.13 29.37
CA THR A 168 9.43 20.32 30.34
C THR A 168 9.94 21.16 31.50
N LEU A 169 10.43 22.38 31.24
CA LEU A 169 10.87 23.31 32.26
C LEU A 169 9.73 23.70 33.22
N ASN A 170 8.54 23.97 32.68
CA ASN A 170 7.36 24.32 33.46
C ASN A 170 6.89 23.13 34.32
N GLU A 171 6.89 21.91 33.78
CA GLU A 171 6.61 20.68 34.55
C GLU A 171 7.61 20.48 35.71
N LEU A 172 8.84 20.94 35.53
CA LEU A 172 9.92 20.89 36.53
C LEU A 172 10.01 22.15 37.39
N ASN A 173 8.97 22.99 37.39
CA ASN A 173 8.88 24.23 38.17
C ASN A 173 10.10 25.16 37.99
N GLY A 174 10.62 25.27 36.76
CA GLY A 174 11.73 26.16 36.43
C GLY A 174 13.13 25.56 36.65
N ASN A 175 13.26 24.26 36.94
CA ASN A 175 14.57 23.62 37.10
C ASN A 175 15.25 23.37 35.73
N TRP A 176 16.19 24.26 35.38
CA TRP A 176 16.96 24.18 34.14
C TRP A 176 17.95 23.01 34.10
N ASP A 177 18.54 22.61 35.22
CA ASP A 177 19.54 21.54 35.27
C ASP A 177 18.93 20.19 34.92
N GLU A 178 17.78 19.86 35.54
CA GLU A 178 17.03 18.64 35.25
C GLU A 178 16.43 18.66 33.84
N THR A 179 15.95 19.83 33.37
CA THR A 179 15.45 19.99 32.00
C THR A 179 16.56 19.69 30.99
N PHE A 180 17.73 20.30 31.16
CA PHE A 180 18.90 20.07 30.31
C PHE A 180 19.31 18.60 30.33
N TYR A 181 19.41 17.98 31.52
CA TYR A 181 19.77 16.57 31.64
C TYR A 181 18.79 15.65 30.91
N ARG A 182 17.48 15.88 31.04
CA ARG A 182 16.46 15.09 30.32
C ARG A 182 16.58 15.20 28.81
N PHE A 183 16.79 16.39 28.28
CA PHE A 183 16.95 16.57 26.83
C PHE A 183 18.23 15.93 26.31
N ILE A 184 19.34 16.06 27.04
CA ILE A 184 20.58 15.38 26.69
C ILE A 184 20.38 13.85 26.74
N ALA A 185 19.81 13.32 27.82
CA ALA A 185 19.56 11.89 27.99
C ALA A 185 18.66 11.29 26.90
N ARG A 186 17.60 12.00 26.47
CA ARG A 186 16.74 11.59 25.34
C ARG A 186 17.50 11.43 24.03
N ASN A 187 18.51 12.26 23.77
CA ASN A 187 19.35 12.13 22.57
C ASN A 187 20.33 10.94 22.67
N PHE A 188 20.51 10.38 23.86
CA PHE A 188 21.30 9.17 24.12
C PHE A 188 20.46 7.91 24.24
N GLU A 189 19.14 7.94 23.97
CA GLU A 189 18.33 6.72 23.95
C GLU A 189 18.80 5.76 22.84
N PHE A 190 19.52 4.74 23.30
CA PHE A 190 19.67 3.45 22.67
C PHE A 190 18.28 2.92 22.28
N LYS A 191 18.14 2.41 21.06
CA LYS A 191 16.97 1.63 20.66
C LYS A 191 16.72 0.56 21.72
N VAL A 192 15.71 0.75 22.57
CA VAL A 192 15.11 -0.36 23.31
C VAL A 192 14.34 -1.15 22.26
N SER A 193 15.00 -2.13 21.66
CA SER A 193 14.32 -3.24 21.01
C SER A 193 13.54 -3.97 22.11
N LEU A 194 12.26 -3.63 22.25
CA LEU A 194 11.32 -4.48 22.96
C LEU A 194 11.30 -5.85 22.25
N PRO A 195 11.46 -6.97 22.97
CA PRO A 195 11.29 -8.31 22.41
C PRO A 195 9.82 -8.58 22.04
#